data_AF-A0A930BXF0-F1
#
_entry.id   AF-A0A930BXF0-F1
#
_cell.length_a   1.000
_cell.length_b   1.000
_cell.length_c   1.000
_cell.angle_alpha   90.00
_cell.angle_beta   90.00
_cell.angle_gamma   90.00
#
_symmetry.space_group_name_H-M   'P 1'
#
loop_
_entity.id
_entity.type
_entity.pdbx_description
1 polymer ?
#
loop_
_entity_poly.entity_id
_entity_poly.type
_entity_poly.pdbx_seq_one_letter_code
_entity_poly.pdbx_strand_id
1 'polypeptide(L)'
;MLKTLFPSLSRLRFTVQLVMLFVTVYGSVIVGTHMADKLSNALPALSCAYDQMNGGYCVLIPTQHILHHRIGEAMVRAQQLTFTMILPLLMSFLAFFAFFFVLGKAFCGWVCPLGTLQEMVGMIGRRFGFGLRRLEEGDLVAGRRVRPVKWLLLLGLVFLLPLLTGLGVTPHALGNPYCDICPSRVATTLLTGNTDQLALRVGDGWSFALGATADFLIGFMLMGALAIRQPFCRICPLLAFNSLFQRLSPLRLAKTQHENCGQCRICSEACPMDIQEISLHEGRKAYTEDCTLCGRCAEYCPQDGTIRLKWGPVTLFSSRREYYKNKVKGELPDGSVKPVRFVKRSEATDAR
;
A
#
# COMPACT_ATOMS: atom_id res chain seq x y z
N MET A 1 11.61 -8.57 25.21
CA MET A 1 11.10 -9.64 24.33
C MET A 1 10.98 -9.26 22.85
N LEU A 2 10.48 -8.07 22.46
CA LEU A 2 10.32 -7.74 21.02
C LEU A 2 11.66 -7.58 20.24
N LYS A 3 12.72 -7.07 20.89
CA LYS A 3 14.07 -6.92 20.29
C LYS A 3 14.78 -8.25 19.99
N THR A 4 14.45 -9.32 20.72
CA THR A 4 15.04 -10.65 20.54
C THR A 4 14.32 -11.47 19.47
N LEU A 5 13.01 -11.21 19.26
CA LEU A 5 12.21 -11.87 18.22
C LEU A 5 12.37 -11.22 16.84
N PHE A 6 12.57 -9.89 16.76
CA PHE A 6 12.73 -9.18 15.48
C PHE A 6 13.95 -8.25 15.49
N PRO A 7 15.09 -8.68 14.92
CA PRO A 7 16.35 -7.93 15.00
C PRO A 7 16.40 -6.69 14.07
N SER A 8 15.40 -6.47 13.21
CA SER A 8 15.36 -5.33 12.29
C SER A 8 13.92 -4.91 11.97
N LEU A 9 13.70 -3.61 11.74
CA LEU A 9 12.38 -3.06 11.40
C LEU A 9 11.82 -3.67 10.10
N SER A 10 12.69 -3.90 9.10
CA SER A 10 12.31 -4.57 7.87
C SER A 10 11.84 -6.00 8.08
N ARG A 11 12.42 -6.77 9.01
CA ARG A 11 11.94 -8.13 9.32
C ARG A 11 10.61 -8.12 10.05
N LEU A 12 10.44 -7.20 11.00
CA LEU A 12 9.17 -7.01 11.67
C LEU A 12 8.08 -6.65 10.64
N ARG A 13 8.35 -5.68 9.76
CA ARG A 13 7.42 -5.27 8.72
C ARG A 13 7.07 -6.41 7.78
N PHE A 14 8.06 -7.15 7.28
CA PHE A 14 7.81 -8.28 6.39
C PHE A 14 6.99 -9.38 7.07
N THR A 15 7.24 -9.64 8.36
CA THR A 15 6.45 -10.60 9.13
C THR A 15 5.00 -10.12 9.30
N VAL A 16 4.81 -8.84 9.66
CA VAL A 16 3.47 -8.24 9.76
C VAL A 16 2.76 -8.29 8.41
N GLN A 17 3.45 -7.98 7.31
CA GLN A 17 2.91 -8.05 5.95
C GLN A 17 2.46 -9.46 5.57
N LEU A 18 3.24 -10.50 5.90
CA LEU A 18 2.87 -11.89 5.63
C LEU A 18 1.70 -12.36 6.48
N VAL A 19 1.71 -12.05 7.78
CA VAL A 19 0.59 -12.37 8.68
C VAL A 19 -0.67 -11.66 8.20
N MET A 20 -0.59 -10.38 7.86
CA MET A 20 -1.73 -9.62 7.35
C MET A 20 -2.18 -10.12 5.97
N LEU A 21 -1.27 -10.49 5.07
CA LEU A 21 -1.65 -11.12 3.80
C LEU A 21 -2.48 -12.39 4.05
N PHE A 22 -2.04 -13.25 4.97
CA PHE A 22 -2.78 -14.46 5.31
C PHE A 22 -4.13 -14.16 5.96
N VAL A 23 -4.18 -13.24 6.92
CA VAL A 23 -5.41 -12.83 7.62
C VAL A 23 -6.40 -12.13 6.67
N THR A 24 -5.91 -11.36 5.70
CA THR A 24 -6.76 -10.62 4.77
C THR A 24 -7.30 -11.52 3.65
N VAL A 25 -6.47 -12.40 3.11
CA VAL A 25 -6.85 -13.28 1.99
C VAL A 25 -7.57 -14.54 2.45
N TYR A 26 -7.19 -15.11 3.61
CA TYR A 26 -7.80 -16.34 4.14
C TYR A 26 -8.54 -16.11 5.47
N GLY A 27 -8.90 -14.87 5.79
CA GLY A 27 -9.52 -14.52 7.07
C GLY A 27 -10.79 -15.28 7.38
N SER A 28 -11.64 -15.53 6.37
CA SER A 28 -12.86 -16.32 6.55
C SER A 28 -12.60 -17.78 6.91
N VAL A 29 -11.47 -18.37 6.47
CA VAL A 29 -11.07 -19.74 6.82
C VAL A 29 -10.73 -19.84 8.31
N ILE A 30 -10.12 -18.77 8.86
CA ILE A 30 -9.60 -18.74 10.23
C ILE A 30 -10.71 -18.41 11.23
N VAL A 31 -11.51 -17.39 10.92
CA VAL A 31 -12.49 -16.81 11.87
C VAL A 31 -13.90 -17.37 11.62
N GLY A 32 -14.14 -18.02 10.47
CA GLY A 32 -15.45 -18.45 10.01
C GLY A 32 -16.19 -17.33 9.28
N THR A 33 -17.00 -17.69 8.29
CA THR A 33 -17.70 -16.74 7.39
C THR A 33 -18.57 -15.72 8.13
N HIS A 34 -19.33 -16.16 9.14
CA HIS A 34 -20.19 -15.26 9.92
C HIS A 34 -19.43 -14.23 10.77
N MET A 35 -18.27 -14.59 11.30
CA MET A 35 -17.44 -13.62 12.04
C MET A 35 -16.67 -12.72 11.09
N ALA A 36 -16.29 -13.23 9.90
CA ALA A 36 -15.68 -12.41 8.85
C ALA A 36 -16.65 -11.31 8.37
N ASP A 37 -17.95 -11.59 8.21
CA ASP A 37 -18.94 -10.56 7.87
C ASP A 37 -19.09 -9.50 8.96
N LYS A 38 -19.11 -9.91 10.24
CA LYS A 38 -19.16 -8.96 11.36
C LYS A 38 -17.88 -8.13 11.47
N LEU A 39 -16.73 -8.74 11.21
CA LEU A 39 -15.43 -8.06 11.21
C LEU A 39 -15.30 -7.09 10.02
N SER A 40 -15.84 -7.46 8.86
CA SER A 40 -15.88 -6.61 7.65
C SER A 40 -16.62 -5.30 7.88
N ASN A 41 -17.71 -5.35 8.65
CA ASN A 41 -18.48 -4.17 9.03
C ASN A 41 -17.76 -3.29 10.08
N ALA A 42 -16.87 -3.88 10.88
CA ALA A 42 -16.12 -3.17 11.91
C ALA A 42 -14.76 -2.61 11.42
N LEU A 43 -14.09 -3.30 10.49
CA LEU A 43 -12.75 -3.00 9.99
C LEU A 43 -12.72 -3.04 8.44
N PRO A 44 -13.21 -1.99 7.76
CA PRO A 44 -13.50 -1.98 6.33
C PRO A 44 -12.26 -1.80 5.43
N ALA A 45 -11.09 -2.32 5.81
CA ALA A 45 -9.88 -2.12 5.03
C ALA A 45 -8.95 -3.33 5.05
N LEU A 46 -9.46 -4.53 4.83
CA LEU A 46 -8.63 -5.74 4.93
C LEU A 46 -8.32 -6.36 3.56
N SER A 47 -9.30 -6.53 2.67
CA SER A 47 -9.11 -7.31 1.43
C SER A 47 -10.07 -6.91 0.30
N CYS A 48 -9.92 -7.53 -0.88
CA CYS A 48 -10.84 -7.31 -2.01
C CYS A 48 -12.18 -8.01 -1.76
N ALA A 49 -13.33 -7.38 -2.09
CA ALA A 49 -14.63 -8.02 -1.88
C ALA A 49 -14.95 -9.17 -2.86
N TYR A 50 -14.22 -9.27 -3.97
CA TYR A 50 -14.44 -10.33 -4.95
C TYR A 50 -13.76 -11.65 -4.52
N ASP A 51 -12.95 -11.61 -3.47
CA ASP A 51 -12.35 -12.80 -2.89
C ASP A 51 -13.34 -13.47 -1.95
N GLN A 52 -13.66 -14.74 -2.22
CA GLN A 52 -14.64 -15.52 -1.48
C GLN A 52 -14.15 -15.90 -0.07
N MET A 53 -12.83 -15.91 0.13
CA MET A 53 -12.23 -16.33 1.40
C MET A 53 -11.74 -15.16 2.28
N ASN A 54 -12.12 -13.93 1.93
CA ASN A 54 -11.57 -12.70 2.48
C ASN A 54 -11.86 -12.49 3.98
N GLY A 55 -11.05 -11.63 4.64
CA GLY A 55 -11.20 -11.27 6.06
C GLY A 55 -11.87 -9.91 6.31
N GLY A 56 -12.21 -9.18 5.25
CA GLY A 56 -12.81 -7.85 5.31
C GLY A 56 -12.80 -7.09 3.99
N TYR A 57 -13.71 -6.15 3.80
CA TYR A 57 -13.78 -5.37 2.56
C TYR A 57 -12.74 -4.27 2.48
N CYS A 58 -12.45 -3.80 1.25
CA CYS A 58 -11.66 -2.61 1.00
C CYS A 58 -12.59 -1.40 1.10
N VAL A 59 -12.13 -0.31 1.70
CA VAL A 59 -13.01 0.83 2.01
C VAL A 59 -13.63 1.51 0.78
N LEU A 60 -12.98 1.37 -0.38
CA LEU A 60 -13.49 1.96 -1.61
C LEU A 60 -14.82 1.33 -2.04
N ILE A 61 -15.06 0.07 -1.68
CA ILE A 61 -16.27 -0.68 -2.05
C ILE A 61 -17.53 -0.12 -1.39
N PRO A 62 -17.62 0.01 -0.05
CA PRO A 62 -18.79 0.62 0.57
C PRO A 62 -18.98 2.08 0.14
N THR A 63 -17.90 2.82 -0.14
CA THR A 63 -18.00 4.20 -0.64
C THR A 63 -18.63 4.25 -2.03
N GLN A 64 -18.17 3.42 -2.97
CA GLN A 64 -18.76 3.31 -4.31
C GLN A 64 -20.18 2.76 -4.25
N HIS A 65 -20.47 1.85 -3.31
CA HIS A 65 -21.81 1.30 -3.08
C HIS A 65 -22.81 2.35 -2.59
N ILE A 66 -22.39 3.20 -1.67
CA ILE A 66 -23.22 4.32 -1.21
C ILE A 66 -23.48 5.29 -2.37
N LEU A 67 -22.46 5.60 -3.17
CA LEU A 67 -22.60 6.53 -4.29
C LEU A 67 -23.56 6.04 -5.38
N HIS A 68 -23.46 4.77 -5.78
CA HIS A 68 -24.30 4.28 -6.88
C HIS A 68 -25.73 3.91 -6.44
N HIS A 69 -25.93 3.26 -5.28
CA HIS A 69 -27.28 2.83 -4.87
C HIS A 69 -28.00 3.84 -3.97
N ARG A 70 -27.30 4.49 -3.02
CA ARG A 70 -28.00 5.29 -1.99
C ARG A 70 -28.22 6.74 -2.41
N ILE A 71 -27.33 7.36 -3.19
CA ILE A 71 -27.51 8.75 -3.62
C ILE A 71 -28.64 8.88 -4.65
N GLY A 72 -28.75 7.92 -5.57
CA GLY A 72 -29.86 7.87 -6.54
C GLY A 72 -31.23 7.74 -5.85
N GLU A 73 -31.36 6.84 -4.88
CA GLU A 73 -32.60 6.68 -4.10
C GLU A 73 -32.90 7.86 -3.17
N ALA A 74 -31.87 8.50 -2.60
CA ALA A 74 -32.04 9.64 -1.69
C ALA A 74 -32.51 10.92 -2.39
N MET A 75 -32.11 11.16 -3.65
CA MET A 75 -32.65 12.28 -4.43
C MET A 75 -34.10 12.06 -4.86
N VAL A 76 -34.51 10.81 -5.10
CA VAL A 76 -35.89 10.47 -5.51
C VAL A 76 -36.87 10.43 -4.32
N ARG A 77 -36.40 10.10 -3.10
CA ARG A 77 -37.23 10.04 -1.87
C ARG A 77 -36.97 11.19 -0.89
N ALA A 78 -36.79 12.42 -1.39
CA ALA A 78 -36.43 13.61 -0.62
C ALA A 78 -37.35 14.00 0.56
N GLN A 79 -38.43 13.26 0.85
CA GLN A 79 -39.42 13.64 1.85
C GLN A 79 -39.40 12.80 3.17
N GLN A 80 -38.84 11.58 3.24
CA GLN A 80 -39.13 10.69 4.40
C GLN A 80 -38.01 9.75 4.92
N LEU A 81 -36.72 10.08 4.83
CA LEU A 81 -35.69 9.17 5.36
C LEU A 81 -34.60 9.87 6.18
N THR A 82 -34.83 10.01 7.48
CA THR A 82 -33.84 10.64 8.38
C THR A 82 -33.25 9.69 9.43
N PHE A 83 -33.85 8.53 9.74
CA PHE A 83 -33.32 7.67 10.83
C PHE A 83 -32.78 6.30 10.42
N THR A 84 -33.39 5.59 9.46
CA THR A 84 -32.97 4.23 9.07
C THR A 84 -31.77 4.20 8.12
N MET A 85 -31.59 5.24 7.30
CA MET A 85 -30.44 5.39 6.39
C MET A 85 -29.24 6.08 7.06
N ILE A 86 -29.49 7.07 7.93
CA ILE A 86 -28.45 7.92 8.52
C ILE A 86 -27.62 7.15 9.54
N LEU A 87 -28.25 6.32 10.38
CA LEU A 87 -27.53 5.59 11.43
C LEU A 87 -26.48 4.60 10.89
N PRO A 88 -26.80 3.69 9.92
CA PRO A 88 -25.79 2.80 9.35
C PRO A 88 -24.74 3.55 8.51
N LEU A 89 -25.11 4.68 7.89
CA LEU A 89 -24.18 5.55 7.18
C LEU A 89 -23.17 6.15 8.17
N LEU A 90 -23.66 6.77 9.25
CA LEU A 90 -22.84 7.36 10.31
C LEU A 90 -21.92 6.33 10.96
N MET A 91 -22.43 5.14 11.27
CA MET A 91 -21.62 4.05 11.86
C MET A 91 -20.53 3.57 10.91
N SER A 92 -20.82 3.44 9.61
CA SER A 92 -19.83 3.08 8.60
C SER A 92 -18.75 4.17 8.46
N PHE A 93 -19.15 5.44 8.43
CA PHE A 93 -18.22 6.58 8.41
C PHE A 93 -17.36 6.65 9.68
N LEU A 94 -17.92 6.36 10.85
CA LEU A 94 -17.21 6.41 12.12
C LEU A 94 -16.22 5.24 12.26
N ALA A 95 -16.61 4.03 11.87
CA ALA A 95 -15.71 2.87 11.80
C ALA A 95 -14.57 3.10 10.80
N PHE A 96 -14.91 3.65 9.63
CA PHE A 96 -13.94 4.08 8.63
C PHE A 96 -12.95 5.12 9.18
N PHE A 97 -13.46 6.17 9.82
CA PHE A 97 -12.63 7.23 10.37
C PHE A 97 -11.76 6.72 11.52
N ALA A 98 -12.26 5.83 12.38
CA ALA A 98 -11.49 5.21 13.44
C ALA A 98 -10.32 4.38 12.88
N PHE A 99 -10.56 3.59 11.83
CA PHE A 99 -9.50 2.80 11.18
C PHE A 99 -8.43 3.69 10.54
N PHE A 100 -8.84 4.72 9.79
CA PHE A 100 -7.93 5.65 9.12
C PHE A 100 -7.20 6.56 10.10
N PHE A 101 -7.86 6.91 11.22
CA PHE A 101 -7.23 7.59 12.32
C PHE A 101 -6.09 6.73 12.87
N VAL A 102 -6.33 5.44 13.15
CA VAL A 102 -5.31 4.57 13.74
C VAL A 102 -4.21 4.21 12.72
N LEU A 103 -4.53 3.58 11.59
CA LEU A 103 -3.51 3.06 10.67
C LEU A 103 -3.03 4.07 9.63
N GLY A 104 -3.90 4.98 9.17
CA GLY A 104 -3.60 5.98 8.15
C GLY A 104 -2.74 5.46 6.99
N LYS A 105 -1.66 6.18 6.65
CA LYS A 105 -0.72 5.81 5.58
C LYS A 105 0.07 4.54 5.85
N ALA A 106 0.21 4.13 7.11
CA ALA A 106 0.91 2.91 7.47
C ALA A 106 0.21 1.67 6.89
N PHE A 107 -1.10 1.76 6.64
CA PHE A 107 -1.87 0.69 6.02
C PHE A 107 -1.22 0.19 4.72
N CYS A 108 -0.90 1.11 3.79
CA CYS A 108 -0.30 0.77 2.50
C CYS A 108 1.09 0.13 2.63
N GLY A 109 1.84 0.45 3.69
CA GLY A 109 3.21 -0.05 3.92
C GLY A 109 3.30 -1.34 4.74
N TRP A 110 2.28 -1.64 5.57
CA TRP A 110 2.32 -2.71 6.58
C TRP A 110 1.23 -3.76 6.42
N VAL A 111 0.04 -3.40 5.93
CA VAL A 111 -1.15 -4.27 5.96
C VAL A 111 -1.65 -4.62 4.56
N CYS A 112 -1.51 -3.71 3.59
CA CYS A 112 -2.06 -3.88 2.25
C CYS A 112 -1.54 -5.14 1.54
N PRO A 113 -2.40 -6.09 1.14
CA PRO A 113 -1.99 -7.35 0.51
C PRO A 113 -1.31 -7.12 -0.84
N LEU A 114 -1.78 -6.15 -1.62
CA LEU A 114 -1.19 -5.80 -2.92
C LEU A 114 0.23 -5.22 -2.80
N GLY A 115 0.49 -4.46 -1.74
CA GLY A 115 1.82 -3.92 -1.45
C GLY A 115 2.80 -5.04 -1.09
N THR A 116 2.33 -6.00 -0.28
CA THR A 116 3.09 -7.20 0.09
C THR A 116 3.42 -8.05 -1.14
N LEU A 117 2.45 -8.32 -2.02
CA LEU A 117 2.67 -9.08 -3.24
C LEU A 117 3.70 -8.44 -4.17
N GLN A 118 3.61 -7.12 -4.42
CA GLN A 118 4.61 -6.42 -5.22
C GLN A 118 6.02 -6.48 -4.61
N GLU A 119 6.12 -6.40 -3.28
CA GLU A 119 7.41 -6.51 -2.60
C GLU A 119 8.00 -7.92 -2.65
N MET A 120 7.15 -8.96 -2.56
CA MET A 120 7.54 -10.36 -2.75
C MET A 120 8.02 -10.62 -4.18
N VAL A 121 7.26 -10.18 -5.19
CA VAL A 121 7.67 -10.31 -6.61
C VAL A 121 8.98 -9.59 -6.87
N GLY A 122 9.14 -8.37 -6.34
CA GLY A 122 10.40 -7.65 -6.45
C GLY A 122 11.56 -8.36 -5.75
N MET A 123 11.32 -9.00 -4.59
CA MET A 123 12.34 -9.80 -3.90
C MET A 123 12.77 -11.03 -4.71
N ILE A 124 11.80 -11.69 -5.33
CA ILE A 124 12.02 -12.82 -6.23
C ILE A 124 12.84 -12.36 -7.44
N GLY A 125 12.47 -11.26 -8.09
CA GLY A 125 13.22 -10.70 -9.22
C GLY A 125 14.69 -10.44 -8.88
N ARG A 126 14.95 -9.83 -7.73
CA ARG A 126 16.32 -9.59 -7.22
C ARG A 126 17.10 -10.88 -6.98
N ARG A 127 16.43 -11.94 -6.52
CA ARG A 127 17.06 -13.25 -6.28
C ARG A 127 17.42 -13.95 -7.59
N PHE A 128 16.60 -13.78 -8.61
CA PHE A 128 16.81 -14.34 -9.96
C PHE A 128 17.73 -13.50 -10.85
N GLY A 129 18.32 -12.41 -10.33
CA GLY A 129 19.30 -11.60 -11.06
C GLY A 129 18.68 -10.55 -12.00
N PHE A 130 17.36 -10.35 -11.96
CA PHE A 130 16.75 -9.17 -12.57
C PHE A 130 17.19 -7.95 -11.75
N GLY A 131 18.13 -7.18 -12.29
CA GLY A 131 18.65 -5.98 -11.65
C GLY A 131 17.53 -4.95 -11.47
N LEU A 132 17.41 -4.38 -10.26
CA LEU A 132 16.52 -3.25 -10.03
C LEU A 132 16.99 -2.09 -10.92
N ARG A 133 16.12 -1.63 -11.82
CA ARG A 133 16.42 -0.42 -12.57
C ARG A 133 16.24 0.77 -11.63
N ARG A 134 17.34 1.42 -11.28
CA ARG A 134 17.28 2.72 -10.61
C ARG A 134 16.57 3.68 -11.56
N LEU A 135 15.53 4.34 -11.08
CA LEU A 135 14.92 5.42 -11.84
C LEU A 135 15.91 6.58 -11.84
N GLU A 136 16.42 6.90 -13.01
CA GLU A 136 17.31 8.05 -13.21
C GLU A 136 16.55 9.36 -12.96
N GLU A 137 17.26 10.48 -12.86
CA GLU A 137 16.64 11.78 -12.59
C GLU A 137 15.54 12.12 -13.62
N GLY A 138 15.69 11.71 -14.90
CA GLY A 138 14.66 11.86 -15.92
C GLY A 138 13.38 11.03 -15.66
N ASP A 139 13.54 9.78 -15.20
CA ASP A 139 12.42 8.91 -14.83
C ASP A 139 11.68 9.43 -13.57
N LEU A 140 12.40 10.10 -12.66
CA LEU A 140 11.82 10.72 -11.48
C LEU A 140 11.04 12.00 -11.81
N VAL A 141 11.48 12.77 -12.80
CA VAL A 141 10.72 13.90 -13.35
C VAL A 141 9.44 13.41 -14.03
N ALA A 142 9.53 12.34 -14.82
CA ALA A 142 8.35 11.67 -15.39
C ALA A 142 7.41 11.18 -14.28
N GLY A 143 7.96 10.54 -13.23
CA GLY A 143 7.21 10.12 -12.05
C GLY A 143 6.48 11.28 -11.37
N ARG A 144 7.11 12.46 -11.23
CA ARG A 144 6.47 13.67 -10.68
C ARG A 144 5.29 14.13 -11.53
N ARG A 145 5.34 13.97 -12.86
CA ARG A 145 4.23 14.26 -13.78
C ARG A 145 3.09 13.22 -13.68
N VAL A 146 3.40 11.99 -13.28
CA VAL A 146 2.39 10.92 -13.08
C VAL A 146 1.75 10.99 -11.68
N ARG A 147 2.37 11.65 -10.69
CA ARG A 147 1.79 11.88 -9.35
C ARG A 147 0.33 12.39 -9.35
N PRO A 148 -0.12 13.34 -10.20
CA PRO A 148 -1.51 13.77 -10.22
C PRO A 148 -2.50 12.72 -10.76
N VAL A 149 -2.03 11.70 -11.50
CA VAL A 149 -2.91 10.69 -12.12
C VAL A 149 -3.71 9.92 -11.06
N LYS A 150 -3.11 9.61 -9.90
CA LYS A 150 -3.83 8.95 -8.78
C LYS A 150 -5.03 9.78 -8.28
N TRP A 151 -4.94 11.12 -8.34
CA TRP A 151 -6.02 12.03 -7.94
C TRP A 151 -7.10 12.08 -9.01
N LEU A 152 -6.72 12.03 -10.29
CA LEU A 152 -7.65 11.90 -11.40
C LEU A 152 -8.38 10.56 -11.36
N LEU A 153 -7.68 9.46 -11.07
CA LEU A 153 -8.30 8.14 -10.91
C LEU A 153 -9.23 8.09 -9.69
N LEU A 154 -8.83 8.72 -8.58
CA LEU A 154 -9.68 8.81 -7.39
C LEU A 154 -10.95 9.61 -7.71
N LEU A 155 -10.83 10.84 -8.22
CA LEU A 155 -12.00 11.67 -8.55
C LEU A 155 -12.86 11.07 -9.65
N GLY A 156 -12.25 10.49 -10.68
CA GLY A 156 -12.94 9.88 -11.82
C GLY A 156 -13.58 8.54 -11.50
N LEU A 157 -12.79 7.52 -11.17
CA LEU A 157 -13.27 6.14 -11.03
C LEU A 157 -13.92 5.85 -9.68
N VAL A 158 -13.53 6.53 -8.60
CA VAL A 158 -14.09 6.27 -7.27
C VAL A 158 -15.30 7.17 -6.98
N PHE A 159 -15.27 8.44 -7.40
CA PHE A 159 -16.35 9.38 -7.09
C PHE A 159 -17.26 9.70 -8.28
N LEU A 160 -16.72 10.19 -9.40
CA LEU A 160 -17.53 10.71 -10.50
C LEU A 160 -18.35 9.63 -11.19
N LEU A 161 -17.74 8.52 -11.61
CA LEU A 161 -18.45 7.46 -12.33
C LEU A 161 -19.55 6.79 -11.48
N PRO A 162 -19.31 6.35 -10.24
CA PRO A 162 -20.37 5.81 -9.39
C PRO A 162 -21.50 6.81 -9.13
N LEU A 163 -21.18 8.09 -8.98
CA LEU A 163 -22.19 9.15 -8.82
C LEU A 163 -23.04 9.31 -10.09
N LEU A 164 -22.43 9.31 -11.28
CA LEU A 164 -23.15 9.38 -12.56
C LEU A 164 -24.02 8.14 -12.80
N THR A 165 -23.59 6.95 -12.35
CA THR A 165 -24.46 5.76 -12.39
C THR A 165 -25.63 5.87 -11.43
N GLY A 166 -25.42 6.42 -10.23
CA GLY A 166 -26.49 6.64 -9.27
C GLY A 166 -27.51 7.68 -9.75
N LEU A 167 -27.10 8.64 -10.57
CA LEU A 167 -27.98 9.60 -11.23
C LEU A 167 -28.67 9.05 -12.50
N GLY A 168 -28.42 7.79 -12.87
CA GLY A 168 -29.04 7.16 -14.04
C GLY A 168 -28.48 7.61 -15.40
N VAL A 169 -27.37 8.35 -15.42
CA VAL A 169 -26.76 8.86 -16.66
C VAL A 169 -25.92 7.79 -17.38
N THR A 170 -25.42 6.79 -16.63
CA THR A 170 -24.52 5.75 -17.15
C THR A 170 -25.01 4.34 -16.80
N PRO A 171 -24.63 3.30 -17.57
CA PRO A 171 -25.07 1.93 -17.31
C PRO A 171 -24.68 1.43 -15.91
N HIS A 172 -25.51 0.59 -15.30
CA HIS A 172 -25.23 -0.03 -13.99
C HIS A 172 -23.92 -0.83 -13.94
N ALA A 173 -23.40 -1.27 -15.10
CA ALA A 173 -22.11 -1.92 -15.22
C ALA A 173 -20.92 -1.04 -14.76
N LEU A 174 -21.07 0.29 -14.75
CA LEU A 174 -20.04 1.22 -14.26
C LEU A 174 -20.24 1.60 -12.78
N GLY A 175 -21.04 0.85 -12.01
CA GLY A 175 -21.35 1.18 -10.62
C GLY A 175 -20.12 1.12 -9.70
N ASN A 176 -19.18 0.19 -9.94
CA ASN A 176 -17.95 0.02 -9.15
C ASN A 176 -16.67 -0.05 -10.02
N PRO A 177 -16.41 0.94 -10.90
CA PRO A 177 -15.49 0.78 -12.02
C PRO A 177 -14.04 0.66 -11.54
N TYR A 178 -13.66 1.32 -10.44
CA TYR A 178 -12.34 1.11 -9.84
C TYR A 178 -12.13 -0.32 -9.34
N CYS A 179 -13.13 -0.91 -8.68
CA CYS A 179 -12.99 -2.26 -8.12
C CYS A 179 -12.91 -3.32 -9.22
N ASP A 180 -13.57 -3.09 -10.35
CA ASP A 180 -13.46 -3.94 -11.53
C ASP A 180 -12.10 -3.83 -12.23
N ILE A 181 -11.45 -2.67 -12.20
CA ILE A 181 -10.11 -2.45 -12.78
C ILE A 181 -8.98 -2.82 -11.81
N CYS A 182 -9.24 -2.87 -10.50
CA CYS A 182 -8.19 -2.97 -9.48
C CYS A 182 -7.41 -4.30 -9.59
N PRO A 183 -6.06 -4.27 -9.74
CA PRO A 183 -5.25 -5.49 -9.82
C PRO A 183 -5.29 -6.30 -8.53
N SER A 184 -5.66 -5.69 -7.38
CA SER A 184 -5.87 -6.48 -6.16
C SER A 184 -6.99 -7.51 -6.29
N ARG A 185 -7.99 -7.25 -7.16
CA ARG A 185 -9.08 -8.20 -7.43
C ARG A 185 -8.51 -9.51 -7.97
N VAL A 186 -7.75 -9.43 -9.06
CA VAL A 186 -7.14 -10.60 -9.70
C VAL A 186 -6.05 -11.21 -8.81
N ALA A 187 -5.23 -10.37 -8.17
CA ALA A 187 -4.13 -10.86 -7.33
C ALA A 187 -4.62 -11.68 -6.13
N THR A 188 -5.61 -11.19 -5.38
CA THR A 188 -6.09 -11.87 -4.16
C THR A 188 -6.94 -13.10 -4.48
N THR A 189 -7.76 -13.04 -5.53
CA THR A 189 -8.59 -14.18 -5.98
C THR A 189 -7.74 -15.32 -6.56
N LEU A 190 -6.63 -14.99 -7.24
CA LEU A 190 -5.68 -16.01 -7.71
C LEU A 190 -4.98 -16.71 -6.53
N LEU A 191 -4.69 -16.01 -5.43
CA LEU A 191 -4.12 -16.62 -4.22
C LEU A 191 -5.11 -17.61 -3.57
N THR A 192 -6.41 -17.33 -3.63
CA THR A 192 -7.44 -18.25 -3.11
C THR A 192 -7.81 -19.34 -4.10
N GLY A 193 -7.18 -19.38 -5.27
CA GLY A 193 -7.39 -20.42 -6.28
C GLY A 193 -8.63 -20.19 -7.16
N ASN A 194 -9.26 -19.00 -7.07
CA ASN A 194 -10.38 -18.65 -7.92
C ASN A 194 -9.89 -17.98 -9.22
N THR A 195 -10.09 -18.67 -10.35
CA THR A 195 -9.73 -18.17 -11.69
C THR A 195 -10.87 -17.46 -12.41
N ASP A 196 -12.07 -17.40 -11.83
CA ASP A 196 -13.26 -16.83 -12.47
C ASP A 196 -13.10 -15.32 -12.73
N GLN A 197 -12.32 -14.64 -11.89
CA GLN A 197 -12.05 -13.21 -12.03
C GLN A 197 -10.96 -12.89 -13.07
N LEU A 198 -10.26 -13.91 -13.57
CA LEU A 198 -9.34 -13.83 -14.71
C LEU A 198 -10.06 -14.10 -16.03
N ALA A 199 -11.28 -14.67 -16.00
CA ALA A 199 -12.06 -14.90 -17.19
C ALA A 199 -12.73 -13.60 -17.66
N LEU A 200 -12.50 -13.24 -18.93
CA LEU A 200 -13.14 -12.09 -19.56
C LEU A 200 -14.63 -12.35 -19.78
N ARG A 201 -15.49 -11.46 -19.27
CA ARG A 201 -16.94 -11.50 -19.52
C ARG A 201 -17.23 -10.93 -20.91
N VAL A 202 -17.69 -11.76 -21.83
CA VAL A 202 -17.91 -11.41 -23.26
C VAL A 202 -19.34 -10.91 -23.54
N GLY A 203 -20.16 -10.68 -22.51
CA GLY A 203 -21.55 -10.25 -22.64
C GLY A 203 -21.71 -8.74 -22.87
N ASP A 204 -21.24 -7.91 -21.93
CA ASP A 204 -21.37 -6.46 -22.00
C ASP A 204 -20.04 -5.81 -22.40
N GLY A 205 -20.03 -4.95 -23.42
CA GLY A 205 -18.81 -4.29 -23.90
C GLY A 205 -18.04 -3.53 -22.81
N TRP A 206 -18.75 -2.93 -21.84
CA TRP A 206 -18.14 -2.28 -20.69
C TRP A 206 -17.51 -3.28 -19.71
N SER A 207 -18.18 -4.39 -19.40
CA SER A 207 -17.64 -5.43 -18.52
C SER A 207 -16.39 -6.09 -19.11
N PHE A 208 -16.37 -6.27 -20.44
CA PHE A 208 -15.22 -6.76 -21.18
C PHE A 208 -14.05 -5.77 -21.08
N ALA A 209 -14.30 -4.48 -21.34
CA ALA A 209 -13.25 -3.45 -21.28
C ALA A 209 -12.64 -3.31 -19.88
N LEU A 210 -13.47 -3.32 -18.83
CA LEU A 210 -13.00 -3.25 -17.44
C LEU A 210 -12.20 -4.50 -17.04
N GLY A 211 -12.69 -5.69 -17.42
CA GLY A 211 -11.98 -6.95 -17.20
C GLY A 211 -10.61 -6.99 -17.90
N ALA A 212 -10.59 -6.68 -19.20
CA ALA A 212 -9.36 -6.62 -19.99
C ALA A 212 -8.36 -5.60 -19.44
N THR A 213 -8.85 -4.46 -18.94
CA THR A 213 -8.00 -3.45 -18.29
C THR A 213 -7.41 -4.00 -16.98
N ALA A 214 -8.20 -4.72 -16.17
CA ALA A 214 -7.71 -5.34 -14.94
C ALA A 214 -6.62 -6.38 -15.21
N ASP A 215 -6.81 -7.22 -16.24
CA ASP A 215 -5.85 -8.26 -16.64
C ASP A 215 -4.56 -7.65 -17.20
N PHE A 216 -4.68 -6.57 -17.97
CA PHE A 216 -3.54 -5.79 -18.41
C PHE A 216 -2.79 -5.17 -17.22
N LEU A 217 -3.50 -4.58 -16.25
CA LEU A 217 -2.89 -3.94 -15.08
C LEU A 217 -2.20 -4.94 -14.15
N ILE A 218 -2.74 -6.14 -13.95
CA ILE A 218 -2.06 -7.17 -13.16
C ILE A 218 -0.80 -7.67 -13.88
N GLY A 219 -0.86 -7.87 -15.20
CA GLY A 219 0.32 -8.23 -16.00
C GLY A 219 1.40 -7.14 -15.93
N PHE A 220 1.01 -5.88 -16.13
CA PHE A 220 1.89 -4.73 -15.97
C PHE A 220 2.46 -4.62 -14.56
N MET A 221 1.65 -4.87 -13.52
CA MET A 221 2.10 -4.85 -12.14
C MET A 221 3.15 -5.94 -11.87
N LEU A 222 2.90 -7.18 -12.29
CA LEU A 222 3.83 -8.30 -12.07
C LEU A 222 5.15 -8.07 -12.81
N MET A 223 5.08 -7.68 -14.09
CA MET A 223 6.27 -7.39 -14.90
C MET A 223 7.01 -6.17 -14.35
N GLY A 224 6.29 -5.10 -14.04
CA GLY A 224 6.84 -3.88 -13.48
C GLY A 224 7.44 -4.06 -12.09
N ALA A 225 6.87 -4.93 -11.25
CA ALA A 225 7.37 -5.22 -9.91
C ALA A 225 8.74 -5.92 -9.91
N LEU A 226 9.12 -6.58 -11.02
CA LEU A 226 10.46 -7.15 -11.21
C LEU A 226 11.49 -6.04 -11.47
N ALA A 227 11.12 -5.01 -12.22
CA ALA A 227 12.03 -3.93 -12.61
C ALA A 227 12.07 -2.76 -11.61
N ILE A 228 10.92 -2.39 -11.03
CA ILE A 228 10.69 -1.20 -10.21
C ILE A 228 10.02 -1.60 -8.90
N ARG A 229 10.38 -0.93 -7.81
CA ARG A 229 9.73 -1.13 -6.49
C ARG A 229 8.32 -0.53 -6.51
N GLN A 230 7.32 -1.39 -6.30
CA GLN A 230 5.91 -1.03 -6.06
C GLN A 230 5.31 -0.08 -7.13
N PRO A 231 5.29 -0.45 -8.42
CA PRO A 231 4.84 0.43 -9.50
C PRO A 231 3.37 0.84 -9.34
N PHE A 232 2.47 -0.10 -9.00
CA PHE A 232 1.05 0.19 -8.90
C PHE A 232 0.72 1.09 -7.71
N CYS A 233 1.47 0.96 -6.60
CA CYS A 233 1.27 1.81 -5.43
C CYS A 233 1.43 3.31 -5.73
N ARG A 234 2.16 3.69 -6.80
CA ARG A 234 2.35 5.09 -7.21
C ARG A 234 1.13 5.70 -7.89
N ILE A 235 0.29 4.86 -8.50
CA ILE A 235 -0.90 5.27 -9.27
C ILE A 235 -2.19 4.95 -8.50
N CYS A 236 -2.10 4.10 -7.47
CA CYS A 236 -3.24 3.61 -6.68
C CYS A 236 -4.05 4.75 -6.02
N PRO A 237 -5.36 4.89 -6.33
CA PRO A 237 -6.21 5.91 -5.71
C PRO A 237 -6.44 5.68 -4.22
N LEU A 238 -6.27 4.44 -3.71
CA LEU A 238 -6.34 4.18 -2.27
C LEU A 238 -5.22 4.92 -1.51
N LEU A 239 -4.03 5.08 -2.10
CA LEU A 239 -2.95 5.85 -1.49
C LEU A 239 -3.29 7.35 -1.47
N ALA A 240 -3.90 7.86 -2.54
CA ALA A 240 -4.37 9.24 -2.62
C ALA A 240 -5.45 9.52 -1.57
N PHE A 241 -6.41 8.60 -1.43
CA PHE A 241 -7.46 8.67 -0.42
C PHE A 241 -6.91 8.67 1.00
N ASN A 242 -5.96 7.77 1.31
CA ASN A 242 -5.22 7.77 2.57
C ASN A 242 -4.43 9.08 2.81
N SER A 243 -4.00 9.76 1.74
CA SER A 243 -3.30 11.03 1.84
C SER A 243 -4.20 12.17 2.30
N LEU A 244 -5.49 12.13 2.00
CA LEU A 244 -6.45 13.14 2.49
C LEU A 244 -6.56 13.11 4.02
N PHE A 245 -6.51 11.93 4.63
CA PHE A 245 -6.61 11.73 6.08
C PHE A 245 -5.26 11.82 6.83
N GLN A 246 -4.16 12.17 6.14
CA GLN A 246 -2.82 12.22 6.74
C GLN A 246 -2.65 13.26 7.87
N ARG A 247 -3.57 14.23 7.96
CA ARG A 247 -3.54 15.24 9.02
C ARG A 247 -3.96 14.66 10.37
N LEU A 248 -4.83 13.65 10.34
CA LEU A 248 -5.48 13.07 11.50
C LEU A 248 -4.73 11.86 12.07
N SER A 249 -3.90 11.18 11.26
CA SER A 249 -3.16 10.00 11.72
C SER A 249 -2.11 10.35 12.81
N PRO A 250 -2.03 9.59 13.92
CA PRO A 250 -1.06 9.78 14.99
C PRO A 250 0.33 9.31 14.58
N LEU A 251 0.43 8.41 13.58
CA LEU A 251 1.71 7.94 13.08
C LEU A 251 2.34 8.98 12.15
N ARG A 252 3.54 9.43 12.49
CA ARG A 252 4.30 10.43 11.73
C ARG A 252 5.78 10.11 11.69
N LEU A 253 6.41 10.45 10.57
CA LEU A 253 7.86 10.45 10.42
C LEU A 253 8.41 11.84 10.77
N ALA A 254 9.09 11.94 11.90
CA ALA A 254 9.77 13.15 12.34
C ALA A 254 11.27 13.05 12.02
N LYS A 255 11.83 14.14 11.53
CA LYS A 255 13.26 14.24 11.22
C LYS A 255 13.85 15.45 11.92
N THR A 256 14.92 15.24 12.68
CA THR A 256 15.72 16.31 13.26
C THR A 256 16.91 16.62 12.37
N GLN A 257 17.26 17.89 12.30
CA GLN A 257 18.41 18.36 11.55
C GLN A 257 19.70 17.75 12.10
N HIS A 258 20.59 17.38 11.18
CA HIS A 258 21.94 16.95 11.47
C HIS A 258 22.83 17.48 10.36
N GLU A 259 24.10 17.76 10.64
CA GLU A 259 25.00 18.48 9.73
C GLU A 259 25.13 17.81 8.35
N ASN A 260 25.04 16.47 8.31
CA ASN A 260 25.14 15.68 7.08
C ASN A 260 23.79 15.35 6.41
N CYS A 261 22.67 15.88 6.91
CA CYS A 261 21.35 15.70 6.27
C CYS A 261 21.31 16.46 4.92
N GLY A 262 20.78 15.81 3.87
CA GLY A 262 20.68 16.39 2.52
C GLY A 262 21.82 15.97 1.58
N GLN A 263 23.04 15.79 2.09
CA GLN A 263 24.19 15.34 1.30
C GLN A 263 24.24 13.81 1.14
N CYS A 264 23.89 13.06 2.20
CA CYS A 264 24.03 11.60 2.18
C CYS A 264 23.06 10.88 1.24
N ARG A 265 21.84 11.40 1.02
CA ARG A 265 20.76 10.84 0.17
C ARG A 265 20.42 9.34 0.37
N ILE A 266 20.94 8.68 1.39
CA ILE A 266 20.68 7.26 1.70
C ILE A 266 19.19 7.02 1.97
N CYS A 267 18.52 7.95 2.64
CA CYS A 267 17.09 7.83 2.95
C CYS A 267 16.19 7.85 1.70
N SER A 268 16.57 8.62 0.67
CA SER A 268 15.87 8.62 -0.62
C SER A 268 16.14 7.36 -1.42
N GLU A 269 17.37 6.83 -1.39
CA GLU A 269 17.71 5.56 -2.04
C GLU A 269 16.98 4.37 -1.40
N ALA A 270 16.87 4.38 -0.07
CA ALA A 270 16.15 3.36 0.70
C ALA A 270 14.62 3.40 0.54
N CYS A 271 14.05 4.48 -0.01
CA CYS A 271 12.61 4.65 -0.11
C CYS A 271 12.04 3.83 -1.28
N PRO A 272 11.11 2.88 -1.04
CA PRO A 272 10.54 2.04 -2.11
C PRO A 272 9.72 2.84 -3.13
N MET A 273 9.27 4.05 -2.75
CA MET A 273 8.52 4.98 -3.60
C MET A 273 9.42 6.03 -4.27
N ASP A 274 10.75 5.93 -4.11
CA ASP A 274 11.77 6.83 -4.68
C ASP A 274 11.49 8.33 -4.42
N ILE A 275 11.05 8.65 -3.19
CA ILE A 275 10.75 10.02 -2.76
C ILE A 275 12.06 10.73 -2.39
N GLN A 276 12.57 11.55 -3.30
CA GLN A 276 13.79 12.33 -3.08
C GLN A 276 13.61 13.42 -2.01
N GLU A 277 12.41 13.98 -1.89
CA GLU A 277 12.15 15.13 -1.03
C GLU A 277 12.35 14.82 0.47
N ILE A 278 12.38 13.53 0.86
CA ILE A 278 12.64 13.08 2.24
C ILE A 278 14.05 13.48 2.72
N SER A 279 15.04 13.56 1.81
CA SER A 279 16.39 13.97 2.20
C SER A 279 16.47 15.47 2.52
N LEU A 280 15.59 16.28 1.92
CA LEU A 280 15.58 17.75 2.02
C LEU A 280 14.63 18.26 3.11
N HIS A 281 13.46 17.66 3.28
CA HIS A 281 12.50 18.12 4.29
C HIS A 281 12.93 17.74 5.71
N GLU A 282 12.62 18.63 6.66
CA GLU A 282 12.94 18.49 8.09
C GLU A 282 11.73 18.87 8.96
N GLY A 283 11.74 18.45 10.22
CA GLY A 283 10.73 18.83 11.22
C GLY A 283 9.78 17.69 11.62
N ARG A 284 8.60 18.08 12.12
CA ARG A 284 7.62 17.15 12.73
C ARG A 284 6.96 16.19 11.72
N LYS A 285 6.92 16.56 10.44
CA LYS A 285 6.42 15.74 9.32
C LYS A 285 7.36 15.89 8.12
N ALA A 286 8.36 15.02 8.04
CA ALA A 286 9.38 15.07 7.00
C ALA A 286 9.10 14.06 5.86
N TYR A 287 7.89 14.11 5.29
CA TYR A 287 7.45 13.22 4.22
C TYR A 287 6.36 13.86 3.37
N THR A 288 6.22 13.39 2.12
CA THR A 288 5.25 13.87 1.14
C THR A 288 3.98 13.01 1.11
N GLU A 289 3.04 13.37 0.24
CA GLU A 289 1.78 12.66 0.08
C GLU A 289 1.92 11.19 -0.33
N ASP A 290 3.00 10.83 -1.03
CA ASP A 290 3.25 9.47 -1.54
C ASP A 290 3.87 8.51 -0.51
N CYS A 291 4.27 9.02 0.66
CA CYS A 291 4.94 8.20 1.66
C CYS A 291 3.99 7.18 2.30
N THR A 292 4.35 5.89 2.25
CA THR A 292 3.58 4.79 2.86
C THR A 292 3.94 4.51 4.33
N LEU A 293 4.77 5.37 4.96
CA LEU A 293 5.27 5.20 6.32
C LEU A 293 5.85 3.79 6.60
N CYS A 294 6.51 3.19 5.60
CA CYS A 294 7.11 1.85 5.71
C CYS A 294 8.33 1.80 6.66
N GLY A 295 8.94 2.94 6.96
CA GLY A 295 10.04 3.05 7.91
C GLY A 295 11.43 2.64 7.41
N ARG A 296 11.59 2.19 6.15
CA ARG A 296 12.91 1.83 5.58
C ARG A 296 13.93 2.97 5.70
N CYS A 297 13.51 4.22 5.53
CA CYS A 297 14.38 5.39 5.68
C CYS A 297 14.96 5.51 7.09
N ALA A 298 14.24 5.11 8.14
CA ALA A 298 14.73 5.14 9.51
C ALA A 298 15.72 4.00 9.80
N GLU A 299 15.59 2.86 9.12
CA GLU A 299 16.47 1.70 9.27
C GLU A 299 17.82 1.89 8.54
N TYR A 300 17.81 2.53 7.37
CA TYR A 300 19.01 2.81 6.58
C TYR A 300 19.69 4.14 6.93
N CYS A 301 19.22 4.88 7.94
CA CYS A 301 19.87 6.11 8.37
C CYS A 301 21.11 5.77 9.24
N PRO A 302 22.33 6.19 8.85
CA PRO A 302 23.54 5.92 9.62
C PRO A 302 23.64 6.74 10.92
N GLN A 303 22.85 7.80 11.05
CA GLN A 303 22.94 8.80 12.10
C GLN A 303 21.91 8.47 13.19
N ASP A 304 22.36 8.49 14.44
CA ASP A 304 21.54 8.13 15.58
C ASP A 304 20.50 9.21 15.88
N GLY A 305 19.22 8.83 15.98
CA GLY A 305 18.16 9.73 16.43
C GLY A 305 17.62 10.73 15.40
N THR A 306 18.23 10.81 14.21
CA THR A 306 17.87 11.76 13.15
C THR A 306 16.47 11.53 12.62
N ILE A 307 16.14 10.29 12.23
CA ILE A 307 14.80 9.90 11.76
C ILE A 307 14.09 9.08 12.84
N ARG A 308 12.88 9.50 13.21
CA ARG A 308 12.03 8.88 14.23
C ARG A 308 10.61 8.65 13.73
N LEU A 309 10.12 7.42 13.87
CA LEU A 309 8.71 7.06 13.70
C LEU A 309 8.00 7.28 15.04
N LYS A 310 7.09 8.24 15.09
CA LYS A 310 6.31 8.58 16.29
C LYS A 310 4.85 8.18 16.10
N TRP A 311 4.25 7.61 17.14
CA TRP A 311 2.82 7.44 17.30
C TRP A 311 2.34 8.41 18.37
N GLY A 312 1.80 9.56 17.97
CA GLY A 312 1.47 10.64 18.88
C GLY A 312 2.69 11.12 19.70
N PRO A 313 2.70 10.92 21.02
CA PRO A 313 3.85 11.24 21.88
C PRO A 313 4.93 10.13 21.92
N VAL A 314 4.58 8.87 21.63
CA VAL A 314 5.48 7.72 21.78
C VAL A 314 6.37 7.55 20.55
N THR A 315 7.68 7.35 20.73
CA THR A 315 8.61 6.97 19.66
C THR A 315 8.61 5.46 19.47
N LEU A 316 8.04 4.98 18.37
CA LEU A 316 8.02 3.54 18.04
C LEU A 316 9.39 3.05 17.58
N PHE A 317 10.05 3.83 16.73
CA PHE A 317 11.35 3.47 16.19
C PHE A 317 12.21 4.71 15.96
N SER A 318 13.50 4.56 16.20
CA SER A 318 14.51 5.59 15.97
C SER A 318 15.65 4.99 15.18
N SER A 319 16.15 5.76 14.22
CA SER A 319 17.40 5.51 13.53
C SER A 319 18.54 5.26 14.52
N ARG A 320 19.34 4.23 14.24
CA ARG A 320 20.60 3.94 14.94
C ARG A 320 21.64 3.42 13.95
N ARG A 321 22.90 3.78 14.15
CA ARG A 321 24.04 3.34 13.33
C ARG A 321 24.21 1.82 13.29
N GLU A 322 23.86 1.15 14.39
CA GLU A 322 23.94 -0.31 14.50
C GLU A 322 22.97 -1.01 13.51
N TYR A 323 21.75 -0.49 13.37
CA TYR A 323 20.78 -1.02 12.40
C TYR A 323 21.28 -0.86 10.96
N TYR A 324 21.84 0.31 10.63
CA TYR A 324 22.45 0.56 9.34
C TYR A 324 23.55 -0.46 9.02
N LYS A 325 24.52 -0.64 9.93
CA LYS A 325 25.63 -1.59 9.76
C LYS A 325 25.13 -3.03 9.55
N ASN A 326 24.14 -3.46 10.34
CA ASN A 326 23.62 -4.82 10.24
C ASN A 326 22.82 -5.06 8.95
N LYS A 327 22.08 -4.05 8.48
CA LYS A 327 21.28 -4.17 7.26
C LYS A 327 22.15 -4.17 5.99
N VAL A 328 23.14 -3.28 5.91
CA VAL A 328 24.06 -3.14 4.76
C VAL A 328 24.98 -4.35 4.56
N LYS A 329 25.07 -5.27 5.53
CA LYS A 329 25.75 -6.58 5.35
C LYS A 329 25.03 -7.47 4.33
N GLY A 330 23.69 -7.42 4.27
CA GLY A 330 22.89 -8.27 3.38
C GLY A 330 22.27 -7.53 2.20
N GLU A 331 21.75 -6.32 2.42
CA GLU A 331 20.99 -5.56 1.43
C GLU A 331 21.49 -4.10 1.40
N LEU A 332 21.82 -3.60 0.21
CA LEU A 332 22.18 -2.20 0.00
C LEU A 332 20.92 -1.30 0.08
N PRO A 333 21.08 0.01 0.31
CA PRO A 333 19.95 0.94 0.39
C PRO A 333 19.03 0.91 -0.83
N ASP A 334 19.60 0.74 -2.02
CA ASP A 334 18.86 0.59 -3.29
C ASP A 334 18.00 -0.70 -3.35
N GLY A 335 18.21 -1.64 -2.42
CA GLY A 335 17.52 -2.91 -2.33
C GLY A 335 18.29 -4.07 -2.98
N SER A 336 19.44 -3.81 -3.59
CA SER A 336 20.27 -4.87 -4.17
C SER A 336 20.86 -5.77 -3.08
N VAL A 337 20.81 -7.08 -3.30
CA VAL A 337 21.36 -8.05 -2.34
C VAL A 337 22.85 -8.16 -2.61
N LYS A 338 23.70 -7.96 -1.60
CA LYS A 338 25.14 -8.14 -1.79
C LYS A 338 25.41 -9.60 -2.12
N PRO A 339 26.09 -9.92 -3.23
CA PRO A 339 26.52 -11.28 -3.47
C PRO A 339 27.43 -11.69 -2.33
N VAL A 340 27.15 -12.83 -1.71
CA VAL A 340 28.00 -13.40 -0.66
C VAL A 340 29.33 -13.76 -1.33
N ARG A 341 30.30 -12.84 -1.32
CA ARG A 341 31.68 -13.17 -1.67
C ARG A 341 32.18 -14.11 -0.58
N PHE A 342 32.20 -15.41 -0.88
CA PHE A 342 33.03 -16.36 -0.16
C PHE A 342 34.48 -15.98 -0.42
N VAL A 343 35.00 -14.99 0.31
CA VAL A 343 36.43 -14.76 0.37
C VAL A 343 36.99 -15.95 1.13
N LYS A 344 37.52 -16.93 0.39
CA LYS A 344 38.34 -17.99 0.95
C LYS A 344 39.51 -17.25 1.62
N ARG A 345 39.50 -17.20 2.95
CA ARG A 345 40.60 -16.66 3.74
C ARG A 345 41.80 -17.51 3.36
N SER A 346 42.69 -17.02 2.50
CA SER A 346 43.98 -17.68 2.31
C SER A 346 44.64 -17.61 3.67
N GLU A 347 44.79 -18.76 4.31
CA GLU A 347 45.63 -18.89 5.49
C GLU A 347 46.95 -18.21 5.16
N ALA A 348 47.31 -17.25 6.00
CA ALA A 348 48.62 -16.66 5.98
C ALA A 348 49.61 -17.81 6.09
N THR A 349 50.36 -18.05 5.02
CA THR A 349 51.60 -18.80 5.10
C THR A 349 52.58 -17.90 5.87
N ASP A 350 52.49 -17.97 7.19
CA ASP A 350 53.66 -17.82 8.05
C ASP A 350 54.61 -18.96 7.67
N ALA A 351 55.53 -18.66 6.75
CA ALA A 351 56.62 -19.55 6.40
C ALA A 351 57.88 -18.73 6.11
N ARG A 352 58.59 -18.46 7.21
CA ARG A 352 60.05 -18.30 7.36
C ARG A 352 60.73 -17.08 6.75
#